data_AF-X1M8Q1-F1
#
_entry.id   AF-X1M8Q1-F1
#
_cell.length_a   1.000
_cell.length_b   1.000
_cell.length_c   1.000
_cell.angle_alpha   90.00
_cell.angle_beta   90.00
_cell.angle_gamma   90.00
#
_symmetry.space_group_name_H-M   'P 1'
#
loop_
_entity.id
_entity.type
_entity.pdbx_description
1 polymer ?
#
loop_
_entity_poly.entity_id
_entity_poly.type
_entity_poly.pdbx_seq_one_letter_code
_entity_poly.pdbx_strand_id
1 'polypeptide(L)' 'MTISEKCDRVSALLVRLKRYDAIVKGDNFSPEAMDELKSNTKDILSDIDDEVSLIEDEVDDW' A
#
# COMPACT_ATOMS: atom_id res chain seq x y z
N MET A 1 16.46 8.05 5.91
CA MET A 1 15.64 6.91 6.31
C MET A 1 16.41 5.66 5.92
N THR A 2 16.67 4.75 6.85
CA THR A 2 17.39 3.49 6.61
C THR A 2 16.54 2.50 5.82
N ILE A 3 17.14 1.49 5.18
CA ILE A 3 16.42 0.34 4.58
C ILE A 3 15.39 -0.26 5.56
N SER A 4 15.76 -0.42 6.84
CA SER A 4 14.85 -0.97 7.86
C SER A 4 13.57 -0.14 8.01
N GLU A 5 13.70 1.19 8.06
CA GLU A 5 12.55 2.09 8.19
C GLU A 5 11.66 2.09 6.93
N LYS A 6 12.25 1.95 5.74
CA LYS A 6 11.48 1.79 4.50
C LYS A 6 10.72 0.47 4.48
N CYS A 7 11.35 -0.64 4.87
CA CYS A 7 10.69 -1.95 5.01
C CYS A 7 9.53 -1.92 6.02
N ASP A 8 9.69 -1.22 7.14
CA ASP A 8 8.64 -1.03 8.13
C ASP A 8 7.45 -0.24 7.53
N ARG A 9 7.74 0.79 6.72
CA ARG A 9 6.72 1.57 6.02
C ARG A 9 5.96 0.74 4.99
N VAL A 10 6.66 -0.03 4.16
CA VAL A 10 6.03 -0.98 3.21
C VAL A 10 5.12 -1.96 3.94
N SER A 11 5.59 -2.52 5.06
CA SER A 11 4.82 -3.44 5.90
C SER A 11 3.53 -2.79 6.42
N ALA A 12 3.60 -1.53 6.88
CA ALA A 12 2.43 -0.79 7.34
C ALA A 12 1.41 -0.54 6.22
N LEU A 13 1.88 -0.19 5.01
CA LEU A 13 1.02 0.01 3.83
C LEU A 13 0.32 -1.29 3.42
N LEU A 14 1.02 -2.42 3.41
CA LEU A 14 0.44 -3.74 3.13
C LEU A 14 -0.61 -4.15 4.17
N VAL A 15 -0.39 -3.84 5.45
CA VAL A 15 -1.40 -4.07 6.50
C VAL A 15 -2.65 -3.23 6.25
N ARG A 16 -2.49 -1.98 5.82
CA ARG A 16 -3.62 -1.10 5.47
C ARG A 16 -4.40 -1.66 4.27
N LEU A 17 -3.71 -2.14 3.25
CA LEU A 17 -4.32 -2.76 2.08
C LEU A 17 -5.15 -4.01 2.44
N LYS A 18 -4.62 -4.88 3.32
CA LYS A 18 -5.36 -6.06 3.82
C LYS A 18 -6.65 -5.69 4.55
N ARG A 19 -6.66 -4.57 5.27
CA ARG A 19 -7.88 -4.07 5.94
C ARG A 19 -8.93 -3.65 4.92
N TYR A 20 -8.54 -2.99 3.83
CA TYR A 20 -9.47 -2.63 2.76
C TYR A 20 -10.05 -3.86 2.06
N ASP A 21 -9.24 -4.89 1.77
CA ASP A 21 -9.74 -6.15 1.20
C ASP A 21 -10.80 -6.82 2.10
N ALA A 22 -10.56 -6.83 3.42
CA ALA A 22 -11.52 -7.37 4.38
C ALA A 22 -12.83 -6.56 4.42
N ILE A 23 -12.74 -5.23 4.34
CA ILE A 23 -13.90 -4.33 4.30
C ILE A 23 -14.72 -4.59 3.03
N VAL A 24 -14.07 -4.56 1.86
CA VAL A 24 -14.73 -4.76 0.55
C VAL A 24 -15.43 -6.12 0.45
N LYS A 25 -14.85 -7.17 1.04
CA LYS A 25 -15.47 -8.51 1.06
C LYS A 25 -16.60 -8.66 2.08
N GLY A 26 -16.61 -7.83 3.13
CA GLY A 26 -17.55 -7.94 4.24
C GLY A 26 -18.85 -7.16 4.05
N ASP A 27 -18.84 -6.11 3.23
CA ASP A 27 -19.94 -5.15 3.12
C ASP A 27 -20.43 -4.97 1.66
N ASN A 28 -21.73 -4.69 1.52
CA ASN A 28 -22.33 -4.28 0.24
C ASN A 28 -22.27 -2.75 0.12
N PHE A 29 -21.17 -2.25 -0.42
CA PHE A 29 -21.00 -0.82 -0.70
C PHE A 29 -21.80 -0.35 -1.91
N SER A 30 -22.20 0.92 -1.92
CA SER A 30 -22.68 1.57 -3.14
C SER A 30 -21.56 1.65 -4.19
N PRO A 31 -21.90 1.80 -5.49
CA PRO A 31 -20.90 1.99 -6.53
C PRO A 31 -19.97 3.18 -6.27
N GLU A 32 -20.47 4.32 -5.77
CA GLU A 32 -19.61 5.47 -5.46
C GLU A 32 -18.60 5.16 -4.36
N ALA A 33 -19.05 4.53 -3.27
CA ALA A 33 -18.16 4.14 -2.17
C ALA A 33 -17.12 3.11 -2.62
N MET A 34 -17.49 2.22 -3.54
CA MET A 34 -16.57 1.24 -4.13
C MET A 34 -15.50 1.91 -5.00
N ASP A 35 -15.83 2.96 -5.74
CA ASP A 35 -14.87 3.68 -6.58
C ASP A 35 -13.90 4.53 -5.75
N GLU A 36 -14.36 5.14 -4.66
CA GLU A 36 -13.47 5.78 -3.68
C GLU A 36 -12.51 4.78 -3.03
N LEU A 37 -13.00 3.60 -2.63
CA LEU A 37 -12.17 2.53 -2.07
C LEU A 37 -11.12 2.02 -3.06
N LYS A 38 -11.47 1.88 -4.35
CA LYS A 38 -10.52 1.54 -5.41
C LYS A 38 -9.47 2.62 -5.60
N SER A 39 -9.86 3.91 -5.58
CA SER A 39 -8.90 5.02 -5.71
C SER A 39 -7.90 5.00 -4.56
N ASN A 40 -8.38 4.95 -3.32
CA ASN A 40 -7.53 4.86 -2.13
C ASN A 40 -6.60 3.64 -2.15
N THR A 41 -7.09 2.52 -2.68
CA THR A 41 -6.30 1.29 -2.84
C THR A 41 -5.18 1.47 -3.86
N LYS A 42 -5.45 2.14 -4.98
CA LYS A 42 -4.43 2.45 -6.00
C LYS A 42 -3.35 3.37 -5.44
N ASP A 43 -3.73 4.39 -4.67
CA ASP A 43 -2.77 5.32 -4.07
C ASP A 43 -1.82 4.59 -3.12
N ILE A 44 -2.35 3.67 -2.29
CA ILE A 44 -1.53 2.84 -1.39
C ILE A 44 -0.58 1.92 -2.17
N LEU A 45 -1.03 1.35 -3.28
CA LEU A 45 -0.17 0.51 -4.12
C LEU A 45 0.94 1.34 -4.77
N SER A 46 0.66 2.57 -5.20
CA SER A 46 1.66 3.50 -5.70
C SER A 46 2.70 3.84 -4.63
N ASP A 47 2.26 4.15 -3.41
CA ASP A 47 3.16 4.42 -2.29
C ASP A 47 4.06 3.22 -1.96
N ILE A 48 3.55 1.99 -2.09
CA ILE A 48 4.36 0.77 -1.89
C ILE A 48 5.41 0.64 -2.99
N ASP A 49 5.02 0.85 -4.24
CA ASP A 49 5.91 0.74 -5.40
C ASP A 49 7.08 1.74 -5.31
N ASP A 50 6.77 2.98 -4.94
CA ASP A 50 7.78 4.04 -4.71
C ASP A 50 8.76 3.65 -3.60
N GLU A 51 8.27 3.15 -2.46
CA GLU A 51 9.13 2.76 -1.34
C GLU A 51 9.97 1.52 -1.65
N VAL A 52 9.43 0.54 -2.37
CA VAL A 52 10.17 -0.65 -2.80
C VAL A 52 11.26 -0.27 -3.80
N SER A 53 10.98 0.62 -4.74
CA SER A 53 11.98 1.13 -5.68
C SER A 53 13.15 1.80 -4.96
N LEU A 54 12.86 2.61 -3.94
CA LEU A 54 13.90 3.24 -3.12
C LEU A 54 14.73 2.24 -2.30
N ILE A 55 14.14 1.10 -1.91
CA ILE A 55 14.87 0.01 -1.25
C ILE A 55 15.78 -0.70 -2.25
N GLU A 56 15.28 -0.97 -3.46
CA GLU A 56 16.05 -1.60 -4.54
C GLU A 56 17.27 -0.75 -4.91
N ASP A 57 17.08 0.56 -5.15
CA ASP A 57 18.17 1.49 -5.44
C ASP A 57 19.24 1.50 -4.33
N GLU A 58 18.84 1.50 -3.05
CA GLU A 58 19.78 1.51 -1.92
C GLU A 58 20.53 0.17 -1.76
N VAL A 59 19.94 -0.95 -2.20
CA VAL A 59 20.58 -2.27 -2.21
C VAL A 59 21.54 -2.41 -3.39
N ASP A 60 21.20 -1.89 -4.56
CA ASP A 60 22.05 -1.92 -5.75
C ASP A 60 23.33 -1.09 -5.58
N ASP A 61 23.26 -0.01 -4.79
CA ASP A 61 24.40 0.84 -4.43
C ASP A 61 25.32 0.22 -3.35
N TRP A 62 24.99 -0.94 -2.79
CA TRP A 62 25.73 -1.58 -1.69
C TRP A 62 26.86 -2.52 -2.14
#